data_AF-A0A3R6U6Y2-F1
#
_entry.id   AF-A0A3R6U6Y2-F1
#
_cell.length_a   1.000
_cell.length_b   1.000
_cell.length_c   1.000
_cell.angle_alpha   90.00
_cell.angle_beta   90.00
_cell.angle_gamma   90.00
#
_symmetry.space_group_name_H-M   'P 1'
#
loop_
_entity.id
_entity.type
_entity.pdbx_description
1 polymer ?
#
loop_
_entity_poly.entity_id
_entity_poly.type
_entity_poly.pdbx_seq_one_letter_code
_entity_poly.pdbx_strand_id
1 'polypeptide(L)'
;MEDTKELITTDDIRSKVYIIRGQQVMLDKDLAEIYGYEVKRLNEQVKRNISRFPEDFMFQLNREEIPEGFSKSQFATLNEKSNRQGSNIKKMPFAFTEQGIYMLATVLRGELAEQQSIFIMRTFREMRHYIKQNQQFVTRSEMELLSSKVTEISVQTTGLIDKQKQTDQKVNLIQKNVEQLSENFISEKDVKNFVIYKGQKLEADIAYIEIYQQANKSIYVVDDYMNAKSLQHLSQKADGVEVVLFTENGKGGRGFLTNSLVTDFQNEYPTIRIKPNPDCHDRLIILDYGEKTELVYHCGASSKDAGKKLCAINQITETAIIHPVIDRLLSLPDKQV
;
A
#
# COMPACT_ATOMS: atom_id res chain seq x y z
N MET A 1 20.51 -30.25 4.21
CA MET A 1 20.61 -29.18 3.20
C MET A 1 19.35 -28.37 3.37
N GLU A 2 19.46 -27.24 4.05
CA GLU A 2 18.36 -26.28 4.22
C GLU A 2 18.14 -25.59 2.89
N ASP A 3 17.04 -25.92 2.22
CA ASP A 3 16.54 -25.17 1.07
C ASP A 3 16.10 -23.80 1.58
N THR A 4 16.92 -22.78 1.37
CA THR A 4 16.56 -21.37 1.51
C THR A 4 15.37 -21.08 0.59
N LYS A 5 14.15 -21.15 1.13
CA LYS A 5 12.94 -20.69 0.43
C LYS A 5 13.07 -19.18 0.19
N GLU A 6 13.14 -18.79 -1.07
CA GLU A 6 13.17 -17.39 -1.49
C GLU A 6 11.95 -16.63 -0.96
N LEU A 7 12.16 -15.34 -0.64
CA LEU A 7 11.09 -14.42 -0.29
C LEU A 7 10.12 -14.27 -1.47
N ILE A 8 8.84 -14.43 -1.20
CA ILE A 8 7.75 -14.38 -2.20
C ILE A 8 7.58 -12.94 -2.67
N THR A 9 7.24 -12.73 -3.94
CA THR A 9 7.07 -11.37 -4.49
C THR A 9 5.67 -10.81 -4.22
N THR A 10 5.50 -9.49 -4.31
CA THR A 10 4.21 -8.83 -3.99
C THR A 10 3.11 -9.25 -4.96
N ASP A 11 3.48 -9.49 -6.22
CA ASP A 11 2.56 -9.95 -7.27
C ASP A 11 2.06 -11.39 -7.01
N ASP A 12 2.90 -12.25 -6.44
CA ASP A 12 2.53 -13.62 -6.08
C ASP A 12 1.47 -13.65 -4.97
N ILE A 13 1.63 -12.81 -3.94
CA ILE A 13 0.62 -12.66 -2.88
C ILE A 13 -0.66 -12.09 -3.48
N ARG A 14 -0.55 -11.11 -4.38
CA ARG A 14 -1.72 -10.48 -4.97
C ARG A 14 -2.61 -11.44 -5.74
N SER A 15 -2.00 -12.38 -6.45
CA SER A 15 -2.72 -13.43 -7.18
C SER A 15 -3.46 -14.44 -6.27
N LYS A 16 -3.16 -14.45 -4.96
CA LYS A 16 -3.69 -15.38 -3.95
C LYS A 16 -4.66 -14.71 -2.97
N VAL A 17 -5.03 -13.45 -3.21
CA VAL A 17 -6.09 -12.75 -2.46
C VAL A 17 -7.40 -12.81 -3.25
N TYR A 18 -8.45 -13.30 -2.60
CA TYR A 18 -9.78 -13.48 -3.17
C TYR A 18 -10.79 -12.57 -2.49
N ILE A 19 -11.87 -12.23 -3.19
CA ILE A 19 -13.02 -11.54 -2.59
C ILE A 19 -14.12 -12.58 -2.40
N ILE A 20 -14.38 -12.96 -1.15
CA ILE A 20 -15.39 -13.97 -0.79
C ILE A 20 -16.25 -13.40 0.33
N ARG A 21 -17.57 -13.48 0.19
CA ARG A 21 -18.54 -12.84 1.11
C ARG A 21 -18.31 -11.34 1.32
N GLY A 22 -17.80 -10.65 0.30
CA GLY A 22 -17.46 -9.22 0.36
C GLY A 22 -16.20 -8.90 1.18
N GLN A 23 -15.43 -9.92 1.59
CA GLN A 23 -14.18 -9.75 2.34
C GLN A 23 -12.98 -10.19 1.50
N GLN A 24 -11.86 -9.48 1.65
CA GLN A 24 -10.58 -9.93 1.11
C GLN A 24 -10.06 -11.07 1.99
N VAL A 25 -9.79 -12.23 1.38
CA VAL A 25 -9.36 -13.44 2.08
C VAL A 25 -8.23 -14.16 1.34
N MET A 26 -7.39 -14.88 2.08
CA MET A 26 -6.49 -15.91 1.52
C MET A 26 -6.94 -17.30 1.98
N LEU A 27 -6.70 -18.29 1.12
CA LEU A 27 -7.07 -19.67 1.41
C LEU A 27 -5.95 -20.39 2.16
N ASP A 28 -6.32 -21.38 2.97
CA ASP A 28 -5.40 -22.21 3.76
C ASP A 28 -4.27 -22.82 2.94
N LYS A 29 -4.56 -23.21 1.70
CA LYS A 29 -3.59 -23.74 0.74
C LYS A 29 -2.51 -22.73 0.38
N ASP A 30 -2.93 -21.52 0.03
CA ASP A 30 -2.05 -20.44 -0.39
C ASP A 30 -1.21 -19.93 0.78
N LEU A 31 -1.83 -19.79 1.96
CA LEU A 31 -1.11 -19.44 3.18
C LEU A 31 -0.09 -20.51 3.57
N ALA A 32 -0.44 -21.79 3.45
CA ALA A 32 0.49 -22.87 3.75
C ALA A 32 1.70 -22.87 2.81
N GLU A 33 1.48 -22.63 1.52
CA GLU A 33 2.56 -22.45 0.54
C GLU A 33 3.48 -21.29 0.93
N ILE A 34 2.90 -20.14 1.26
CA ILE A 34 3.62 -18.92 1.63
C ILE A 34 4.45 -19.09 2.91
N TYR A 35 3.85 -19.66 3.94
CA TYR A 35 4.52 -19.92 5.21
C TYR A 35 5.46 -21.14 5.16
N GLY A 36 5.43 -21.90 4.06
CA GLY A 36 6.20 -23.12 3.89
C GLY A 36 5.74 -24.29 4.76
N TYR A 37 4.48 -24.31 5.17
CA TYR A 37 3.85 -25.41 5.90
C TYR A 37 3.08 -26.33 4.95
N GLU A 38 2.84 -27.57 5.37
CA GLU A 38 1.78 -28.37 4.76
C GLU A 38 0.42 -27.79 5.18
N VAL A 39 -0.55 -27.75 4.26
CA VAL A 39 -1.93 -27.28 4.53
C VAL A 39 -2.53 -27.97 5.76
N LYS A 40 -2.26 -29.27 5.91
CA LYS A 40 -2.69 -30.05 7.07
C LYS A 40 -2.08 -29.53 8.38
N ARG A 41 -0.79 -29.20 8.39
CA ARG A 41 -0.06 -28.69 9.56
C ARG A 41 -0.51 -27.29 9.95
N LEU A 42 -0.72 -26.40 8.98
CA LEU A 42 -1.30 -25.08 9.22
C LEU A 42 -2.68 -25.20 9.88
N ASN A 43 -3.56 -26.01 9.29
CA ASN A 43 -4.91 -26.23 9.84
C ASN A 43 -4.90 -26.93 11.21
N GLU A 44 -3.92 -27.78 11.50
CA GLU A 44 -3.72 -28.36 12.84
C GLU A 44 -3.38 -27.28 13.88
N GLN A 45 -2.50 -26.34 13.53
CA GLN A 45 -2.14 -25.23 14.43
C GLN A 45 -3.32 -24.31 14.72
N VAL A 46 -4.13 -24.03 13.71
CA VAL A 46 -5.36 -23.24 13.85
C VAL A 46 -6.36 -23.95 14.76
N LYS A 47 -6.61 -25.24 14.54
CA LYS A 47 -7.53 -26.03 15.38
C LYS A 47 -7.09 -26.11 16.84
N ARG A 48 -5.79 -26.19 17.11
CA ARG A 48 -5.24 -26.17 18.48
C ARG A 48 -5.45 -24.81 19.17
N ASN A 49 -5.64 -23.75 18.40
CA ASN A 49 -5.80 -22.39 18.89
C ASN A 49 -7.15 -21.78 18.48
N ILE A 50 -8.18 -22.62 18.28
CA ILE A 50 -9.45 -22.20 17.66
C ILE A 50 -10.14 -21.06 18.41
N SER A 51 -9.94 -20.95 19.73
CA SER A 51 -10.46 -19.85 20.55
C SER A 51 -9.92 -18.47 20.16
N ARG A 52 -8.85 -18.41 19.34
CA ARG A 52 -8.27 -17.18 18.79
C ARG A 52 -8.78 -16.84 17.39
N PHE A 53 -9.53 -17.75 16.75
CA PHE A 53 -10.03 -17.58 15.39
C PHE A 53 -11.56 -17.57 15.39
N PRO A 54 -12.18 -16.43 15.76
CA PRO A 54 -13.61 -16.24 15.61
C PRO A 54 -14.01 -16.23 14.11
N GLU A 55 -15.32 -16.34 13.82
CA GLU A 55 -15.83 -16.51 12.45
C GLU A 55 -15.50 -15.34 11.50
N ASP A 56 -15.27 -14.14 12.04
CA ASP A 56 -14.83 -12.95 11.31
C ASP A 56 -13.33 -12.96 10.96
N PHE A 57 -12.55 -13.86 11.59
CA PHE A 57 -11.12 -14.04 11.33
C PHE A 57 -10.88 -15.18 10.35
N MET A 58 -11.68 -16.25 10.46
CA MET A 58 -11.64 -17.36 9.51
C MET A 58 -13.01 -18.00 9.35
N PHE A 59 -13.29 -18.50 8.16
CA PHE A 59 -14.49 -19.28 7.91
C PHE A 59 -14.23 -20.38 6.87
N GLN A 60 -15.02 -21.44 6.94
CA GLN A 60 -14.95 -22.52 5.97
C GLN A 60 -15.79 -22.18 4.73
N LEU A 61 -15.24 -22.43 3.54
CA LEU A 61 -15.94 -22.17 2.28
C LEU A 61 -16.97 -23.24 1.95
N ASN A 62 -18.04 -22.83 1.27
CA ASN A 62 -18.97 -23.73 0.59
C ASN A 62 -18.45 -24.08 -0.81
N ARG A 63 -18.98 -25.15 -1.43
CA ARG A 63 -18.54 -25.60 -2.77
C ARG A 63 -18.63 -24.50 -3.83
N GLU A 64 -19.65 -23.66 -3.74
CA GLU A 64 -19.93 -22.57 -4.69
C GLU A 64 -19.00 -21.37 -4.51
N GLU A 65 -18.33 -21.25 -3.35
CA GLU A 65 -17.45 -20.12 -3.01
C GLU A 65 -15.98 -20.39 -3.39
N ILE A 66 -15.67 -21.59 -3.90
CA ILE A 66 -14.30 -22.00 -4.19
C ILE A 66 -13.87 -21.39 -5.53
N PRO A 67 -12.77 -20.60 -5.58
CA PRO A 67 -12.30 -19.97 -6.80
C PRO A 67 -11.97 -20.98 -7.91
N GLU A 68 -12.32 -20.65 -9.16
CA GLU A 68 -11.98 -21.44 -10.33
C GLU A 68 -10.46 -21.63 -10.44
N GLY A 69 -9.99 -22.89 -10.46
CA GLY A 69 -8.57 -23.24 -10.50
C GLY A 69 -7.96 -23.67 -9.17
N PHE A 70 -8.66 -23.51 -8.03
CA PHE A 70 -8.19 -24.01 -6.73
C PHE A 70 -7.95 -25.53 -6.73
N SER A 71 -8.75 -26.26 -7.51
CA SER A 71 -8.77 -27.73 -7.65
C SER A 71 -7.94 -28.29 -8.82
N LYS A 72 -7.00 -27.53 -9.39
CA LYS A 72 -6.11 -28.07 -10.43
C LYS A 72 -4.93 -28.81 -9.78
N SER A 73 -5.12 -30.09 -9.45
CA SER A 73 -3.99 -31.00 -9.42
C SER A 73 -3.44 -31.09 -10.84
N GLN A 74 -2.20 -30.68 -11.05
CA GLN A 74 -1.45 -31.11 -12.23
C GLN A 74 -1.52 -32.64 -12.28
N PHE A 75 -2.15 -33.20 -13.31
CA PHE A 75 -1.65 -34.30 -14.13
C PHE A 75 -2.64 -34.56 -15.26
N ALA A 76 -2.11 -34.63 -16.47
CA ALA A 76 -2.78 -35.06 -17.68
C ALA A 76 -3.25 -36.51 -17.55
N THR A 77 -4.49 -36.75 -17.14
CA THR A 77 -5.25 -37.96 -17.52
C THR A 77 -6.74 -37.72 -17.28
N LEU A 78 -7.37 -36.98 -18.20
CA LEU A 78 -8.81 -37.11 -18.41
C LEU A 78 -9.04 -38.45 -19.13
N ASN A 79 -9.22 -39.53 -18.38
CA ASN A 79 -9.83 -40.72 -18.94
C ASN A 79 -11.35 -40.48 -19.01
N GLU A 80 -11.82 -40.03 -20.18
CA GLU A 80 -13.25 -39.82 -20.48
C GLU A 80 -14.12 -41.09 -20.41
N LYS A 81 -13.59 -42.24 -19.97
CA LYS A 81 -14.26 -43.54 -20.06
C LYS A 81 -14.51 -44.28 -18.76
N SER A 82 -14.47 -43.63 -17.60
CA SER A 82 -14.94 -44.31 -16.38
C SER A 82 -15.61 -43.39 -15.37
N ASN A 83 -16.87 -43.70 -15.07
CA ASN A 83 -17.64 -43.27 -13.91
C ASN A 83 -16.93 -43.63 -12.59
N ARG A 84 -15.83 -42.94 -12.27
CA ARG A 84 -15.10 -43.07 -11.01
C ARG A 84 -14.71 -41.70 -10.46
N GLN A 85 -15.54 -41.27 -9.52
CA GLN A 85 -15.28 -40.31 -8.45
C GLN A 85 -13.79 -40.22 -8.06
N GLY A 86 -13.16 -39.04 -8.12
CA GLY A 86 -11.84 -38.90 -7.47
C GLY A 86 -10.89 -37.74 -7.76
N SER A 87 -11.32 -36.55 -8.19
CA SER A 87 -10.51 -35.32 -8.01
C SER A 87 -11.30 -34.23 -7.27
N ASN A 88 -12.23 -34.67 -6.40
CA ASN A 88 -13.01 -33.77 -5.58
C ASN A 88 -12.18 -33.30 -4.37
N ILE A 89 -12.21 -32.00 -4.10
CA ILE A 89 -11.83 -31.39 -2.83
C ILE A 89 -12.46 -32.21 -1.69
N LYS A 90 -11.63 -32.99 -0.97
CA LYS A 90 -12.10 -33.89 0.10
C LYS A 90 -12.48 -33.15 1.38
N LYS A 91 -11.95 -31.94 1.58
CA LYS A 91 -12.22 -31.05 2.72
C LYS A 91 -12.32 -29.62 2.22
N MET A 92 -13.37 -28.92 2.61
CA MET A 92 -13.54 -27.52 2.20
C MET A 92 -12.42 -26.67 2.80
N PRO A 93 -11.81 -25.79 1.99
CA PRO A 93 -10.74 -24.93 2.45
C PRO A 93 -11.25 -23.92 3.47
N PHE A 94 -10.35 -23.49 4.34
CA PHE A 94 -10.59 -22.31 5.16
C PHE A 94 -10.13 -21.05 4.42
N ALA A 95 -10.94 -20.02 4.52
CA ALA A 95 -10.60 -18.66 4.14
C ALA A 95 -10.23 -17.87 5.40
N PHE A 96 -9.16 -17.10 5.32
CA PHE A 96 -8.68 -16.24 6.39
C PHE A 96 -8.74 -14.80 5.92
N THR A 97 -9.40 -13.97 6.73
CA THR A 97 -9.38 -12.51 6.56
C THR A 97 -8.01 -11.99 6.97
N GLU A 98 -7.77 -10.70 6.79
CA GLU A 98 -6.55 -10.06 7.26
C GLU A 98 -6.33 -10.28 8.76
N GLN A 99 -7.39 -10.14 9.57
CA GLN A 99 -7.41 -10.42 11.00
C GLN A 99 -7.04 -11.87 11.30
N GLY A 100 -7.54 -12.83 10.52
CA GLY A 100 -7.13 -14.22 10.60
C GLY A 100 -5.66 -14.45 10.28
N ILE A 101 -5.11 -13.72 9.31
CA ILE A 101 -3.69 -13.78 8.96
C ILE A 101 -2.81 -13.19 10.06
N TYR A 102 -3.23 -12.07 10.67
CA TYR A 102 -2.57 -11.53 11.88
C TYR A 102 -2.54 -12.58 12.99
N MET A 103 -3.65 -13.27 13.20
CA MET A 103 -3.71 -14.29 14.23
C MET A 103 -2.82 -15.51 13.91
N LEU A 104 -2.76 -15.93 12.64
CA LEU A 104 -1.85 -16.98 12.18
C LEU A 104 -0.39 -16.65 12.49
N ALA A 105 0.05 -15.40 12.31
CA ALA A 105 1.40 -14.95 12.64
C ALA A 105 1.76 -15.17 14.12
N THR A 106 0.77 -15.08 15.02
CA THR A 106 1.00 -15.30 16.47
C THR A 106 1.04 -16.78 16.86
N VAL A 107 0.57 -17.66 15.98
CA VAL A 107 0.41 -19.10 16.24
C VAL A 107 1.50 -19.90 15.54
N LEU A 108 1.90 -19.49 14.35
CA LEU A 108 3.03 -20.06 13.61
C LEU A 108 4.33 -19.60 14.25
N ARG A 109 5.27 -20.52 14.47
CA ARG A 109 6.59 -20.22 15.06
C ARG A 109 7.66 -20.40 14.01
N GLY A 110 8.51 -19.39 13.81
CA GLY A 110 9.67 -19.45 12.93
C GLY A 110 9.94 -18.11 12.23
N GLU A 111 11.21 -17.80 12.05
CA GLU A 111 11.69 -16.52 11.47
C GLU A 111 11.12 -16.28 10.06
N LEU A 112 11.02 -17.34 9.24
CA LEU A 112 10.38 -17.28 7.92
C LEU A 112 8.88 -16.96 8.03
N ALA A 113 8.19 -17.49 9.04
CA ALA A 113 6.77 -17.22 9.20
C ALA A 113 6.50 -15.77 9.61
N GLU A 114 7.32 -15.22 10.50
CA GLU A 114 7.23 -13.81 10.91
C GLU A 114 7.45 -12.85 9.73
N GLN A 115 8.50 -13.09 8.92
CA GLN A 115 8.79 -12.27 7.74
C GLN A 115 7.67 -12.35 6.69
N GLN A 116 7.17 -13.54 6.40
CA GLN A 116 6.08 -13.74 5.44
C GLN A 116 4.76 -13.13 5.94
N SER A 117 4.49 -13.19 7.24
CA SER A 117 3.32 -12.56 7.85
C SER A 117 3.34 -11.05 7.66
N ILE A 118 4.46 -10.38 7.98
CA ILE A 118 4.62 -8.93 7.76
C ILE A 118 4.39 -8.58 6.28
N PHE A 119 4.88 -9.42 5.38
CA PHE A 119 4.76 -9.19 3.95
C PHE A 119 3.31 -9.33 3.45
N ILE A 120 2.59 -10.38 3.84
CA ILE A 120 1.17 -10.55 3.52
C ILE A 120 0.34 -9.37 4.06
N MET A 121 0.58 -8.95 5.30
CA MET A 121 -0.15 -7.82 5.92
C MET A 121 0.05 -6.52 5.14
N ARG A 122 1.27 -6.24 4.67
CA ARG A 122 1.56 -5.07 3.83
C ARG A 122 0.81 -5.11 2.50
N THR A 123 0.76 -6.27 1.85
CA THR A 123 0.01 -6.42 0.60
C THR A 123 -1.50 -6.21 0.80
N PHE A 124 -2.08 -6.74 1.88
CA PHE A 124 -3.50 -6.49 2.21
C PHE A 124 -3.79 -5.01 2.45
N ARG A 125 -2.88 -4.30 3.11
CA ARG A 125 -2.96 -2.83 3.30
C ARG A 125 -2.93 -2.09 1.96
N GLU A 126 -1.98 -2.42 1.08
CA GLU A 126 -1.86 -1.81 -0.26
C GLU A 126 -3.14 -2.05 -1.08
N MET A 127 -3.71 -3.25 -1.04
CA MET A 127 -4.95 -3.56 -1.76
C MET A 127 -6.17 -2.81 -1.23
N ARG A 128 -6.30 -2.64 0.10
CA ARG A 128 -7.38 -1.81 0.65
C ARG A 128 -7.28 -0.37 0.18
N HIS A 129 -6.06 0.15 0.13
CA HIS A 129 -5.81 1.49 -0.38
C HIS A 129 -6.21 1.59 -1.87
N TYR A 130 -5.86 0.57 -2.67
CA TYR A 130 -6.26 0.47 -4.09
C TYR A 130 -7.78 0.39 -4.30
N ILE A 131 -8.50 -0.40 -3.49
CA ILE A 131 -9.97 -0.48 -3.56
C ILE A 131 -10.60 0.87 -3.17
N LYS A 132 -10.07 1.52 -2.13
CA LYS A 132 -10.56 2.82 -1.65
C LYS A 132 -10.29 3.94 -2.65
N GLN A 133 -9.15 3.93 -3.34
CA GLN A 133 -8.82 4.89 -4.41
C GLN A 133 -9.69 4.70 -5.68
N ASN A 134 -10.17 3.48 -5.96
CA ASN A 134 -11.05 3.18 -7.09
C ASN A 134 -12.56 3.25 -6.75
N GLN A 135 -12.96 3.71 -5.55
CA GLN A 135 -14.38 3.86 -5.14
C GLN A 135 -15.17 4.89 -5.96
N GLN A 136 -14.55 5.63 -6.89
CA GLN A 136 -15.24 6.54 -7.80
C GLN A 136 -16.22 5.83 -8.76
N PHE A 137 -16.22 4.49 -8.82
CA PHE A 137 -17.11 3.70 -9.68
C PHE A 137 -18.22 2.91 -8.94
N VAL A 138 -18.31 2.98 -7.62
CA VAL A 138 -19.39 2.31 -6.86
C VAL A 138 -20.55 3.28 -6.71
N THR A 139 -21.72 2.91 -7.22
CA THR A 139 -22.87 3.83 -7.25
C THR A 139 -23.37 4.08 -5.83
N ARG A 140 -23.75 5.33 -5.50
CA ARG A 140 -24.20 5.76 -4.16
C ARG A 140 -25.24 4.83 -3.51
N SER A 141 -26.09 4.21 -4.34
CA SER A 141 -27.12 3.24 -3.94
C SER A 141 -26.56 1.92 -3.39
N GLU A 142 -25.38 1.48 -3.82
CA GLU A 142 -24.74 0.24 -3.32
C GLU A 142 -24.06 0.46 -1.97
N MET A 143 -23.52 1.67 -1.75
CA MET A 143 -22.96 2.09 -0.46
C MET A 143 -24.03 2.22 0.64
N GLU A 144 -25.21 2.73 0.31
CA GLU A 144 -26.34 2.79 1.26
C GLU A 144 -26.85 1.38 1.64
N LEU A 145 -26.85 0.43 0.70
CA LEU A 145 -27.27 -0.95 0.94
C LEU A 145 -26.29 -1.74 1.82
N LEU A 146 -24.99 -1.43 1.71
CA LEU A 146 -23.94 -1.98 2.57
C LEU A 146 -24.01 -1.38 3.99
N SER A 147 -24.22 -0.06 4.08
CA SER A 147 -24.37 0.62 5.38
C SER A 147 -25.60 0.12 6.15
N SER A 148 -26.72 -0.13 5.48
CA SER A 148 -27.94 -0.64 6.13
C SER A 148 -27.75 -2.05 6.67
N LYS A 149 -27.11 -2.96 5.92
CA LYS A 149 -26.79 -4.33 6.38
C LYS A 149 -25.79 -4.38 7.53
N VAL A 150 -24.79 -3.50 7.53
CA VAL A 150 -23.83 -3.38 8.65
C VAL A 150 -24.51 -2.89 9.93
N THR A 151 -25.48 -2.00 9.79
CA THR A 151 -26.28 -1.51 10.94
C THR A 151 -27.21 -2.61 11.48
N GLU A 152 -27.78 -3.45 10.60
CA GLU A 152 -28.64 -4.56 10.99
C GLU A 152 -27.87 -5.67 11.75
N ILE A 153 -26.64 -5.98 11.32
CA ILE A 153 -25.75 -6.96 11.97
C ILE A 153 -25.26 -6.46 13.34
N SER A 154 -25.02 -5.16 13.48
CA SER A 154 -24.60 -4.56 14.76
C SER A 154 -25.73 -4.49 15.79
N VAL A 155 -26.98 -4.35 15.36
CA VAL A 155 -28.14 -4.43 16.27
C VAL A 155 -28.37 -5.87 16.77
N GLN A 156 -28.14 -6.88 15.93
CA GLN A 156 -28.25 -8.29 16.31
C GLN A 156 -27.18 -8.78 17.30
N THR A 157 -26.06 -8.07 17.42
CA THR A 157 -24.95 -8.42 18.34
C THR A 157 -25.07 -7.80 19.74
N THR A 158 -26.07 -6.94 19.98
CA THR A 158 -26.30 -6.32 21.30
C THR A 158 -26.93 -7.28 22.34
N GLY A 159 -27.30 -8.50 21.95
CA GLY A 159 -28.08 -9.44 22.77
C GLY A 159 -27.32 -10.55 23.49
N LEU A 160 -25.98 -10.65 23.38
CA LEU A 160 -25.21 -11.76 23.96
C LEU A 160 -23.98 -11.31 24.75
N ILE A 161 -24.20 -10.49 25.77
CA ILE A 161 -23.21 -10.31 26.84
C ILE A 161 -23.77 -10.96 28.11
N ASP A 162 -23.45 -12.24 28.29
CA ASP A 162 -23.19 -12.79 29.63
C ASP A 162 -22.53 -14.18 29.54
N LYS A 163 -21.39 -14.32 30.25
CA LYS A 163 -20.39 -15.43 30.30
C LYS A 163 -19.25 -15.27 29.26
N GLN A 164 -18.00 -14.96 29.59
CA GLN A 164 -17.16 -15.47 30.68
C GLN A 164 -16.02 -14.47 31.03
N LYS A 165 -16.01 -14.03 32.29
CA LYS A 165 -14.99 -13.18 32.95
C LYS A 165 -13.71 -13.94 33.37
N GLN A 166 -13.09 -14.74 32.50
CA GLN A 166 -11.81 -15.42 32.83
C GLN A 166 -10.73 -15.36 31.74
N THR A 167 -10.92 -14.55 30.69
CA THR A 167 -9.97 -14.43 29.57
C THR A 167 -9.23 -13.09 29.54
N ASP A 168 -9.54 -12.18 30.46
CA ASP A 168 -9.12 -10.76 30.39
C ASP A 168 -7.64 -10.53 30.70
N GLN A 169 -6.96 -11.43 31.43
CA GLN A 169 -5.54 -11.23 31.77
C GLN A 169 -4.57 -11.66 30.67
N LYS A 170 -4.96 -12.60 29.80
CA LYS A 170 -4.15 -13.02 28.63
C LYS A 170 -4.45 -12.17 27.40
N VAL A 171 -5.70 -11.73 27.23
CA VAL A 171 -6.07 -10.79 26.17
C VAL A 171 -5.41 -9.44 26.40
N ASN A 172 -5.32 -8.94 27.63
CA ASN A 172 -4.57 -7.71 27.90
C ASN A 172 -3.07 -7.80 27.57
N LEU A 173 -2.44 -8.98 27.72
CA LEU A 173 -1.03 -9.14 27.34
C LEU A 173 -0.86 -9.22 25.82
N ILE A 174 -1.80 -9.86 25.11
CA ILE A 174 -1.82 -9.92 23.65
C ILE A 174 -2.14 -8.54 23.08
N GLN A 175 -3.12 -7.85 23.65
CA GLN A 175 -3.51 -6.51 23.27
C GLN A 175 -2.39 -5.53 23.53
N LYS A 176 -1.70 -5.62 24.67
CA LYS A 176 -0.52 -4.81 24.96
C LYS A 176 0.67 -5.13 24.05
N ASN A 177 0.86 -6.39 23.64
CA ASN A 177 1.90 -6.75 22.67
C ASN A 177 1.52 -6.30 21.25
N VAL A 178 0.25 -6.38 20.87
CA VAL A 178 -0.28 -5.86 19.60
C VAL A 178 -0.23 -4.34 19.59
N GLU A 179 -0.50 -3.69 20.72
CA GLU A 179 -0.39 -2.25 20.92
C GLU A 179 1.07 -1.81 20.88
N GLN A 180 1.99 -2.51 21.55
CA GLN A 180 3.43 -2.23 21.46
C GLN A 180 4.01 -2.53 20.07
N LEU A 181 3.53 -3.56 19.38
CA LEU A 181 3.86 -3.79 17.98
C LEU A 181 3.26 -2.68 17.11
N SER A 182 2.04 -2.21 17.40
CA SER A 182 1.39 -1.09 16.70
C SER A 182 2.00 0.27 17.01
N GLU A 183 2.56 0.49 18.20
CA GLU A 183 3.32 1.69 18.56
C GLU A 183 4.69 1.69 17.85
N ASN A 184 5.25 0.50 17.57
CA ASN A 184 6.39 0.34 16.68
C ASN A 184 6.02 0.43 15.18
N PHE A 185 4.72 0.46 14.85
CA PHE A 185 4.21 0.71 13.51
C PHE A 185 3.51 2.06 13.46
N ILE A 186 4.29 3.13 13.17
CA ILE A 186 3.86 4.41 12.56
C ILE A 186 2.35 4.67 12.77
N SER A 187 2.01 5.37 13.86
CA SER A 187 0.63 5.75 14.18
C SER A 187 0.00 6.55 13.03
N GLU A 188 -1.33 6.70 12.98
CA GLU A 188 -1.98 7.58 11.98
C GLU A 188 -1.51 9.06 12.05
N LYS A 189 -0.79 9.46 13.12
CA LYS A 189 -0.09 10.75 13.21
C LYS A 189 1.30 10.77 12.58
N ASP A 190 1.88 9.61 12.29
CA ASP A 190 3.20 9.44 11.67
C ASP A 190 3.13 9.28 10.14
N VAL A 191 1.93 9.42 9.55
CA VAL A 191 1.70 9.20 8.11
C VAL A 191 1.69 10.51 7.33
N LYS A 192 2.89 11.00 6.99
CA LYS A 192 3.16 11.56 5.65
C LYS A 192 4.57 11.20 5.14
N ASN A 193 5.12 10.11 5.65
CA ASN A 193 6.40 9.57 5.20
C ASN A 193 6.14 8.37 4.29
N PHE A 194 6.56 8.46 3.03
CA PHE A 194 6.43 7.38 2.06
C PHE A 194 7.72 6.57 2.06
N VAL A 195 7.64 5.27 2.36
CA VAL A 195 8.74 4.33 2.13
C VAL A 195 8.42 3.55 0.86
N ILE A 196 9.22 3.77 -0.18
CA ILE A 196 9.04 3.18 -1.50
C ILE A 196 10.14 2.14 -1.68
N TYR A 197 9.76 0.88 -1.84
CA TYR A 197 10.69 -0.23 -2.06
C TYR A 197 11.10 -0.35 -3.53
N LYS A 198 12.19 -1.10 -3.76
CA LYS A 198 12.66 -1.41 -5.11
C LYS A 198 11.56 -2.11 -5.92
N GLY A 199 11.26 -1.57 -7.10
CA GLY A 199 10.22 -2.08 -8.01
C GLY A 199 8.90 -1.31 -7.94
N GLN A 200 8.65 -0.58 -6.85
CA GLN A 200 7.40 0.14 -6.58
C GLN A 200 7.32 1.48 -7.32
N LYS A 201 7.38 1.44 -8.65
CA LYS A 201 7.37 2.65 -9.50
C LYS A 201 6.00 3.33 -9.52
N LEU A 202 4.92 2.56 -9.50
CA LEU A 202 3.56 3.10 -9.52
C LEU A 202 3.23 3.78 -8.18
N GLU A 203 3.58 3.13 -7.07
CA GLU A 203 3.40 3.68 -5.73
C GLU A 203 4.23 4.94 -5.54
N ALA A 204 5.43 5.00 -6.12
CA ALA A 204 6.22 6.21 -6.17
C ALA A 204 5.48 7.34 -6.91
N ASP A 205 4.92 7.05 -8.09
CA ASP A 205 4.22 8.04 -8.91
C ASP A 205 2.98 8.57 -8.19
N ILE A 206 2.21 7.68 -7.56
CA ILE A 206 1.08 8.03 -6.71
C ILE A 206 1.53 8.93 -5.56
N ALA A 207 2.62 8.60 -4.85
CA ALA A 207 3.12 9.40 -3.74
C ALA A 207 3.46 10.85 -4.16
N TYR A 208 4.15 11.05 -5.29
CA TYR A 208 4.43 12.39 -5.80
C TYR A 208 3.15 13.14 -6.19
N ILE A 209 2.20 12.47 -6.85
CA ILE A 209 0.92 13.08 -7.23
C ILE A 209 0.13 13.50 -5.99
N GLU A 210 0.02 12.62 -4.99
CA GLU A 210 -0.67 12.90 -3.72
C GLU A 210 -0.02 14.06 -2.96
N ILE A 211 1.31 14.21 -3.04
CA ILE A 211 2.00 15.37 -2.47
C ILE A 211 1.62 16.65 -3.24
N TYR A 212 1.72 16.65 -4.56
CA TYR A 212 1.40 17.84 -5.36
C TYR A 212 -0.06 18.27 -5.24
N GLN A 213 -0.99 17.33 -5.06
CA GLN A 213 -2.42 17.60 -4.85
C GLN A 213 -2.75 18.25 -3.50
N GLN A 214 -1.82 18.27 -2.55
CA GLN A 214 -2.03 18.95 -1.26
C GLN A 214 -1.83 20.47 -1.32
N ALA A 215 -1.20 20.99 -2.38
CA ALA A 215 -0.95 22.43 -2.53
C ALA A 215 -2.23 23.20 -2.88
N ASN A 216 -2.39 24.36 -2.25
CA ASN A 216 -3.52 25.26 -2.49
C ASN A 216 -3.12 26.47 -3.32
N LYS A 217 -1.84 26.88 -3.25
CA LYS A 217 -1.33 28.12 -3.83
C LYS A 217 -0.07 27.89 -4.65
N SER A 218 0.91 27.16 -4.12
CA SER A 218 2.20 27.00 -4.80
C SER A 218 2.86 25.64 -4.58
N ILE A 219 3.63 25.21 -5.57
CA ILE A 219 4.51 24.03 -5.52
C ILE A 219 5.89 24.45 -5.99
N TYR A 220 6.87 24.36 -5.11
CA TYR A 220 8.27 24.54 -5.42
C TYR A 220 8.96 23.19 -5.40
N VAL A 221 9.64 22.84 -6.50
CA VAL A 221 10.37 21.56 -6.61
C VAL A 221 11.84 21.85 -6.84
N VAL A 222 12.67 21.39 -5.92
CA VAL A 222 14.13 21.40 -6.05
C VAL A 222 14.57 20.01 -6.49
N ASP A 223 14.96 19.84 -7.76
CA ASP A 223 15.47 18.58 -8.30
C ASP A 223 16.18 18.81 -9.63
N ASP A 224 17.47 18.44 -9.72
CA ASP A 224 18.25 18.58 -10.95
C ASP A 224 17.92 17.54 -12.02
N TYR A 225 17.03 16.60 -11.73
CA TYR A 225 16.82 15.42 -12.56
C TYR A 225 15.42 15.32 -13.19
N MET A 226 14.75 16.46 -13.37
CA MET A 226 13.38 16.50 -13.89
C MET A 226 13.26 16.08 -15.36
N ASN A 227 12.10 15.53 -15.74
CA ASN A 227 11.78 15.12 -17.11
C ASN A 227 10.25 15.12 -17.38
N ALA A 228 9.83 14.62 -18.55
CA ALA A 228 8.42 14.52 -18.93
C ALA A 228 7.54 13.80 -17.91
N LYS A 229 8.04 12.74 -17.28
CA LYS A 229 7.31 12.04 -16.21
C LYS A 229 7.09 12.94 -15.00
N SER A 230 8.09 13.74 -14.65
CA SER A 230 7.98 14.69 -13.53
C SER A 230 6.96 15.79 -13.83
N LEU A 231 6.90 16.27 -15.07
CA LEU A 231 5.83 17.18 -15.52
C LEU A 231 4.46 16.51 -15.51
N GLN A 232 4.35 15.24 -15.92
CA GLN A 232 3.10 14.49 -15.85
C GLN A 232 2.57 14.39 -14.41
N HIS A 233 3.43 14.23 -13.41
CA HIS A 233 2.99 14.26 -12.01
C HIS A 233 2.45 15.65 -11.63
N LEU A 234 3.14 16.71 -12.05
CA LEU A 234 2.75 18.10 -11.78
C LEU A 234 1.48 18.52 -12.53
N SER A 235 1.12 17.88 -13.65
CA SER A 235 -0.14 18.17 -14.35
C SER A 235 -1.37 17.80 -13.53
N GLN A 236 -1.20 16.97 -12.49
CA GLN A 236 -2.28 16.55 -11.59
C GLN A 236 -2.51 17.53 -10.42
N LYS A 237 -1.79 18.66 -10.37
CA LYS A 237 -1.99 19.71 -9.38
C LYS A 237 -3.37 20.36 -9.53
N ALA A 238 -3.84 21.02 -8.46
CA ALA A 238 -5.08 21.80 -8.52
C ALA A 238 -4.95 23.03 -9.46
N ASP A 239 -6.09 23.44 -10.03
CA ASP A 239 -6.17 24.61 -10.89
C ASP A 239 -5.73 25.88 -10.15
N GLY A 240 -4.96 26.74 -10.82
CA GLY A 240 -4.45 27.99 -10.25
C GLY A 240 -3.24 27.86 -9.33
N VAL A 241 -2.78 26.63 -9.02
CA VAL A 241 -1.55 26.42 -8.22
C VAL A 241 -0.31 26.75 -9.06
N GLU A 242 0.50 27.68 -8.58
CA GLU A 242 1.75 28.08 -9.23
C GLU A 242 2.87 27.05 -9.04
N VAL A 243 3.65 26.76 -10.07
CA VAL A 243 4.79 25.85 -9.98
C VAL A 243 6.10 26.60 -10.25
N VAL A 244 7.10 26.38 -9.39
CA VAL A 244 8.48 26.83 -9.64
C VAL A 244 9.42 25.62 -9.54
N LEU A 245 10.11 25.31 -10.63
CA LEU A 245 11.14 24.27 -10.67
C LEU A 245 12.51 24.90 -10.48
N PHE A 246 13.23 24.48 -9.45
CA PHE A 246 14.65 24.77 -9.24
C PHE A 246 15.45 23.58 -9.73
N THR A 247 16.12 23.73 -10.88
CA THR A 247 16.79 22.60 -11.53
C THR A 247 17.97 23.05 -12.38
N GLU A 248 19.07 22.30 -12.33
CA GLU A 248 20.16 22.37 -13.33
C GLU A 248 19.95 21.43 -14.52
N ASN A 249 18.79 20.76 -14.58
CA ASN A 249 18.36 19.91 -15.70
C ASN A 249 19.42 18.87 -16.14
N GLY A 250 20.17 18.30 -15.18
CA GLY A 250 21.02 17.14 -15.37
C GLY A 250 22.03 17.21 -16.53
N LYS A 251 22.46 18.43 -16.91
CA LYS A 251 23.33 18.74 -18.07
C LYS A 251 22.66 18.69 -19.46
N GLY A 252 21.34 18.80 -19.56
CA GLY A 252 20.62 18.96 -20.83
C GLY A 252 20.70 17.76 -21.78
N GLY A 253 20.96 16.56 -21.25
CA GLY A 253 21.11 15.33 -22.04
C GLY A 253 19.78 14.68 -22.45
N ARG A 254 19.87 13.55 -23.16
CA ARG A 254 18.70 12.75 -23.56
C ARG A 254 17.95 12.26 -22.30
N GLY A 255 16.65 12.57 -22.21
CA GLY A 255 15.76 12.12 -21.12
C GLY A 255 15.52 13.14 -20.00
N PHE A 256 16.01 14.37 -20.15
CA PHE A 256 15.73 15.52 -19.28
C PHE A 256 14.70 16.46 -19.92
N LEU A 257 14.37 17.57 -19.24
CA LEU A 257 13.46 18.57 -19.78
C LEU A 257 14.08 19.23 -21.03
N THR A 258 13.22 19.63 -21.96
CA THR A 258 13.57 20.40 -23.17
C THR A 258 12.68 21.62 -23.26
N ASN A 259 13.12 22.67 -23.95
CA ASN A 259 12.29 23.88 -24.14
C ASN A 259 10.94 23.59 -24.78
N SER A 260 10.88 22.68 -25.77
CA SER A 260 9.61 22.28 -26.40
C SER A 260 8.65 21.69 -25.37
N LEU A 261 9.12 20.72 -24.58
CA LEU A 261 8.29 20.05 -23.59
C LEU A 261 7.77 21.01 -22.51
N VAL A 262 8.62 21.93 -22.05
CA VAL A 262 8.20 22.97 -21.08
C VAL A 262 7.18 23.92 -21.70
N THR A 263 7.36 24.30 -22.97
CA THR A 263 6.45 25.19 -23.69
C THR A 263 5.09 24.53 -23.89
N ASP A 264 5.07 23.26 -24.30
CA ASP A 264 3.85 22.47 -24.48
C ASP A 264 3.10 22.34 -23.14
N PHE A 265 3.82 22.05 -22.06
CA PHE A 265 3.24 22.00 -20.71
C PHE A 265 2.66 23.36 -20.28
N GLN A 266 3.37 24.48 -20.50
CA GLN A 266 2.89 25.82 -20.15
C GLN A 266 1.62 26.22 -20.90
N ASN A 267 1.46 25.77 -22.14
CA ASN A 267 0.28 26.04 -22.96
C ASN A 267 -0.96 25.32 -22.44
N GLU A 268 -0.80 24.13 -21.85
CA GLU A 268 -1.91 23.30 -21.35
C GLU A 268 -2.17 23.51 -19.85
N TYR A 269 -1.11 23.67 -19.05
CA TYR A 269 -1.12 23.84 -17.61
C TYR A 269 -0.40 25.15 -17.26
N PRO A 270 -1.09 26.29 -17.28
CA PRO A 270 -0.48 27.59 -17.01
C PRO A 270 0.18 27.61 -15.62
N THR A 271 1.18 28.51 -15.49
CA THR A 271 2.01 28.81 -14.31
C THR A 271 3.08 27.79 -13.92
N ILE A 272 4.04 27.51 -14.83
CA ILE A 272 5.33 26.92 -14.44
C ILE A 272 6.47 27.90 -14.76
N ARG A 273 7.32 28.17 -13.76
CA ARG A 273 8.58 28.91 -13.91
C ARG A 273 9.74 27.99 -13.62
N ILE A 274 10.87 28.24 -14.27
CA ILE A 274 12.08 27.45 -14.09
C ILE A 274 13.21 28.39 -13.66
N LYS A 275 13.88 28.04 -12.58
CA LYS A 275 14.99 28.78 -11.98
C LYS A 275 16.20 27.86 -11.81
N PRO A 276 17.43 28.41 -11.79
CA PRO A 276 18.62 27.62 -11.50
C PRO A 276 18.62 27.10 -10.05
N ASN A 277 19.37 26.01 -9.83
CA ASN A 277 19.59 25.37 -8.54
C ASN A 277 21.11 25.19 -8.28
N PRO A 278 21.85 26.28 -7.99
CA PRO A 278 23.29 26.21 -7.82
C PRO A 278 23.72 25.63 -6.46
N ASP A 279 22.84 25.58 -5.47
CA ASP A 279 23.21 25.39 -4.07
C ASP A 279 22.60 24.15 -3.40
N CYS A 280 21.60 23.48 -4.00
CA CYS A 280 20.89 22.37 -3.35
C CYS A 280 21.12 21.04 -4.08
N HIS A 281 21.79 20.10 -3.42
CA HIS A 281 21.97 18.74 -3.95
C HIS A 281 20.78 17.82 -3.66
N ASP A 282 20.13 18.05 -2.52
CA ASP A 282 18.99 17.25 -2.08
C ASP A 282 17.73 17.66 -2.83
N ARG A 283 16.72 16.79 -2.76
CA ARG A 283 15.46 17.01 -3.47
C ARG A 283 14.40 17.40 -2.49
N LEU A 284 13.80 18.56 -2.73
CA LEU A 284 12.79 19.14 -1.87
C LEU A 284 11.53 19.41 -2.66
N ILE A 285 10.38 19.13 -2.06
CA ILE A 285 9.09 19.64 -2.51
C ILE A 285 8.56 20.53 -1.40
N ILE A 286 8.23 21.78 -1.75
CA ILE A 286 7.68 22.75 -0.82
C ILE A 286 6.32 23.16 -1.37
N LEU A 287 5.27 22.93 -0.58
CA LEU A 287 3.91 23.30 -0.89
C LEU A 287 3.58 24.56 -0.10
N ASP A 288 2.91 25.51 -0.74
CA ASP A 288 2.37 26.73 -0.13
C ASP A 288 3.42 27.51 0.70
N TYR A 289 4.61 27.73 0.14
CA TYR A 289 5.72 28.41 0.82
C TYR A 289 5.32 29.77 1.40
N GLY A 290 5.64 29.98 2.68
CA GLY A 290 5.31 31.17 3.46
C GLY A 290 3.86 31.23 3.96
N GLU A 291 3.01 30.26 3.61
CA GLU A 291 1.62 30.20 4.06
C GLU A 291 1.47 29.36 5.34
N LYS A 292 0.30 29.47 5.99
CA LYS A 292 -0.03 28.64 7.15
C LYS A 292 -0.17 27.15 6.83
N THR A 293 -0.41 26.82 5.56
CA THR A 293 -0.54 25.45 5.05
C THR A 293 0.79 24.91 4.51
N GLU A 294 1.90 25.59 4.77
CA GLU A 294 3.21 25.18 4.25
C GLU A 294 3.56 23.75 4.66
N LEU A 295 3.95 22.94 3.66
CA LEU A 295 4.44 21.58 3.85
C LEU A 295 5.74 21.41 3.07
N VAL A 296 6.73 20.79 3.70
CA VAL A 296 8.02 20.53 3.07
C VAL A 296 8.30 19.03 3.10
N TYR A 297 8.75 18.49 1.98
CA TYR A 297 9.13 17.10 1.83
C TYR A 297 10.56 16.97 1.33
N HIS A 298 11.36 16.15 2.00
CA HIS A 298 12.63 15.66 1.50
C HIS A 298 12.46 14.35 0.75
N CYS A 299 12.92 14.31 -0.50
CA CYS A 299 12.77 13.18 -1.41
C CYS A 299 14.11 12.47 -1.63
N GLY A 300 14.20 11.21 -1.22
CA GLY A 300 15.41 10.40 -1.42
C GLY A 300 15.70 10.03 -2.89
N ALA A 301 14.75 10.25 -3.80
CA ALA A 301 14.91 10.04 -5.23
C ALA A 301 14.26 11.19 -6.01
N SER A 302 14.63 11.32 -7.29
CA SER A 302 13.90 12.18 -8.21
C SER A 302 12.55 11.55 -8.56
N SER A 303 11.52 12.37 -8.79
CA SER A 303 10.22 11.88 -9.28
C SER A 303 10.34 11.08 -10.57
N LYS A 304 11.39 11.30 -11.38
CA LYS A 304 11.61 10.46 -12.58
C LYS A 304 12.16 9.05 -12.28
N ASP A 305 12.85 8.88 -11.16
CA ASP A 305 13.62 7.67 -10.84
C ASP A 305 13.09 6.90 -9.63
N ALA A 306 12.17 7.48 -8.87
CA ALA A 306 11.59 6.87 -7.68
C ALA A 306 10.97 5.49 -7.99
N GLY A 307 11.06 4.59 -7.01
CA GLY A 307 10.67 3.18 -7.16
C GLY A 307 11.68 2.29 -7.89
N LYS A 308 12.76 2.82 -8.49
CA LYS A 308 13.84 1.97 -9.07
C LYS A 308 14.68 1.27 -7.99
N LYS A 309 14.87 1.92 -6.85
CA LYS A 309 15.56 1.43 -5.65
C LYS A 309 14.75 1.89 -4.44
N LEU A 310 15.09 1.38 -3.26
CA LEU A 310 14.51 1.88 -2.03
C LEU A 310 14.76 3.40 -1.90
N CYS A 311 13.69 4.17 -1.73
CA CYS A 311 13.75 5.59 -1.42
C CYS A 311 12.64 5.97 -0.44
N ALA A 312 12.85 7.06 0.29
CA ALA A 312 11.87 7.60 1.20
C ALA A 312 11.51 9.04 0.79
N ILE A 313 10.26 9.43 1.01
CA ILE A 313 9.82 10.82 0.98
C ILE A 313 9.38 11.16 2.39
N ASN A 314 10.08 12.08 3.04
CA ASN A 314 9.85 12.41 4.44
C ASN A 314 9.38 13.85 4.57
N GLN A 315 8.34 14.09 5.35
CA GLN A 315 7.94 15.45 5.66
C GLN A 315 8.93 16.07 6.66
N ILE A 316 9.39 17.29 6.39
CA ILE A 316 10.19 18.10 7.30
C ILE A 316 9.23 18.86 8.23
N THR A 317 9.38 18.68 9.55
CA THR A 317 8.51 19.31 10.55
C THR A 317 8.88 20.76 10.82
N GLU A 318 10.18 21.06 10.94
CA GLU A 318 10.68 22.43 11.14
C GLU A 318 11.08 23.01 9.80
N THR A 319 10.14 23.70 9.14
CA THR A 319 10.34 24.18 7.76
C THR A 319 11.21 25.43 7.68
N ALA A 320 11.28 26.22 8.76
CA ALA A 320 12.07 27.45 8.81
C ALA A 320 13.57 27.23 8.52
N ILE A 321 14.10 26.02 8.75
CA ILE A 321 15.50 25.69 8.46
C ILE A 321 15.84 25.76 6.97
N ILE A 322 14.86 25.56 6.08
CA ILE A 322 15.10 25.57 4.63
C ILE A 322 14.80 26.93 3.99
N HIS A 323 14.06 27.82 4.67
CA HIS A 323 13.64 29.12 4.14
C HIS A 323 14.81 29.94 3.58
N PRO A 324 15.97 30.08 4.25
CA PRO A 324 17.09 30.85 3.70
C PRO A 324 17.59 30.35 2.34
N VAL A 325 17.54 29.02 2.12
CA VAL A 325 17.93 28.42 0.84
C VAL A 325 16.85 28.68 -0.21
N ILE A 326 15.58 28.51 0.13
CA ILE A 326 14.47 28.74 -0.81
C ILE A 326 14.36 30.22 -1.20
N ASP A 327 14.51 31.15 -0.26
CA ASP A 327 14.53 32.59 -0.53
C ASP A 327 15.66 32.97 -1.50
N ARG A 328 16.86 32.39 -1.29
CA ARG A 328 17.99 32.58 -2.20
C ARG A 328 17.67 32.05 -3.58
N LEU A 329 17.13 30.85 -3.70
CA LEU A 329 16.74 30.27 -4.99
C LEU A 329 15.66 31.10 -5.70
N LEU A 330 14.66 31.60 -4.98
CA LEU A 330 13.59 32.45 -5.52
C LEU A 330 14.12 33.79 -6.06
N SER A 331 15.18 34.32 -5.46
CA SER A 331 15.81 35.58 -5.90
C SER A 331 16.54 35.47 -7.24
N LEU A 332 16.86 34.25 -7.68
CA LEU A 332 17.54 34.01 -8.96
C LEU A 332 16.60 34.28 -10.15
N PRO A 333 17.11 34.78 -11.29
CA PRO A 333 16.27 35.03 -12.46
C PRO A 333 15.70 33.73 -13.05
N ASP A 334 14.54 33.82 -13.69
CA ASP A 334 13.97 32.71 -14.45
C ASP A 334 14.90 32.34 -15.62
N LYS A 335 14.96 31.06 -15.96
CA LYS A 335 15.74 30.54 -17.08
C LYS A 335 14.90 29.66 -18.00
N GLN A 336 15.35 29.54 -19.24
CA GLN A 336 14.94 28.48 -20.15
C GLN A 336 15.79 27.22 -19.89
N VAL A 337 15.33 26.09 -20.42
CA VAL A 337 15.89 24.76 -20.14
C VAL A 337 16.85 24.28 -21.21
#